data_AF-A0A372LQ60-F1
#
_entry.id   AF-A0A372LQ60-F1
#
_cell.length_a   1.000
_cell.length_b   1.000
_cell.length_c   1.000
_cell.angle_alpha   90.00
_cell.angle_beta   90.00
_cell.angle_gamma   90.00
#
_symmetry.space_group_name_H-M   'P 1'
#
loop_
_entity.id
_entity.type
_entity.pdbx_description
1 polymer ?
#
loop_
_entity_poly.entity_id
_entity_poly.type
_entity_poly.pdbx_seq_one_letter_code
_entity_poly.pdbx_strand_id
1 'polypeptide(L)'
;MSKETLQKIEAESEEIYFKEDLKKLNCPFLVIRGGLDGAALTEEGVMEYMDVVPNARVRVFEKADHNRLILIQSRWSKLFRSFFGR
;
A
#
# COMPACT_ATOMS: atom_id res chain seq x y z
N MET A 1 0.49 26.87 16.48
CA MET A 1 0.43 25.48 17.01
C MET A 1 0.96 25.51 18.43
N SER A 2 0.22 25.00 19.42
CA SER A 2 0.69 24.95 20.81
C SER A 2 1.45 23.66 21.09
N LYS A 3 2.27 23.65 22.15
CA LYS A 3 2.99 22.46 22.61
C LYS A 3 2.04 21.30 22.93
N GLU A 4 0.88 21.59 23.51
CA GLU A 4 -0.17 20.59 23.79
C GLU A 4 -0.74 19.98 22.52
N THR A 5 -0.89 20.77 21.44
CA THR A 5 -1.34 20.26 20.14
C THR A 5 -0.32 19.30 19.54
N LEU A 6 0.97 19.62 19.61
CA LEU A 6 2.04 18.73 19.11
C LEU A 6 2.09 17.41 19.89
N GLN A 7 1.99 17.46 21.21
CA GLN A 7 2.02 16.26 22.07
C GLN A 7 0.83 15.33 21.83
N LYS A 8 -0.36 15.88 21.55
CA LYS A 8 -1.52 15.07 21.18
C LYS A 8 -1.37 14.42 19.82
N ILE A 9 -0.85 15.15 18.83
CA ILE A 9 -0.56 14.60 17.50
C ILE A 9 0.46 13.47 17.60
N GLU A 10 1.53 13.63 18.38
CA GLU A 10 2.53 12.57 18.59
C GLU A 10 1.93 11.33 19.27
N ALA A 11 1.09 11.52 20.30
CA ALA A 11 0.42 10.43 21.00
C ALA A 11 -0.58 9.68 20.11
N GLU A 12 -1.24 10.38 19.17
CA GLU A 12 -2.17 9.78 18.20
C GLU A 12 -1.46 9.21 16.95
N SER A 13 -0.18 9.53 16.76
CA SER A 13 0.63 9.13 15.60
C SER A 13 1.50 7.89 15.86
N GLU A 14 1.13 7.04 16.83
CA GLU A 14 1.85 5.81 17.10
C GLU A 14 1.96 4.96 15.81
N GLU A 15 3.19 4.67 15.42
CA GLU A 15 3.47 3.89 14.21
C GLU A 15 3.12 2.42 14.47
N ILE A 16 2.12 1.89 13.76
CA ILE A 16 1.71 0.51 13.93
C ILE A 16 2.45 -0.40 12.96
N TYR A 17 3.33 -1.24 13.50
CA TYR A 17 4.07 -2.24 12.75
C TYR A 17 3.27 -3.54 12.61
N PHE A 18 2.57 -3.71 11.48
CA PHE A 18 1.75 -4.90 11.23
C PHE A 18 2.48 -6.08 10.57
N LYS A 19 3.83 -6.03 10.42
CA LYS A 19 4.58 -7.05 9.66
C LYS A 19 4.36 -8.48 10.19
N GLU A 20 4.38 -8.66 11.51
CA GLU A 20 4.16 -10.01 12.09
C GLU A 20 2.72 -10.50 11.92
N ASP A 21 1.75 -9.60 11.86
CA ASP A 21 0.35 -9.95 11.62
C ASP A 21 0.09 -10.28 10.16
N LEU A 22 0.77 -9.61 9.22
CA LEU A 22 0.69 -9.91 7.79
C LEU A 22 1.10 -11.36 7.47
N LYS A 23 2.04 -11.95 8.22
CA LYS A 23 2.44 -13.36 8.07
C LYS A 23 1.30 -14.35 8.31
N LYS A 24 0.27 -13.94 9.06
CA LYS A 24 -0.88 -14.78 9.42
C LYS A 24 -1.94 -14.81 8.31
N LEU A 25 -1.81 -13.98 7.28
CA LEU A 25 -2.77 -13.89 6.19
C LEU A 25 -2.64 -15.09 5.24
N ASN A 26 -3.73 -15.85 5.09
CA ASN A 26 -3.81 -17.01 4.20
C ASN A 26 -4.62 -16.73 2.91
N CYS A 27 -4.83 -15.45 2.57
CA CYS A 27 -5.62 -15.04 1.42
C CYS A 27 -4.73 -14.52 0.28
N PRO A 28 -5.25 -14.49 -0.97
CA PRO A 28 -4.57 -13.81 -2.06
C PRO A 28 -4.28 -12.35 -1.71
N PHE A 29 -3.01 -11.95 -1.79
CA PHE A 29 -2.57 -10.60 -1.43
C PHE A 29 -2.12 -9.84 -2.67
N LEU A 30 -2.64 -8.62 -2.84
CA LEU A 30 -2.31 -7.75 -3.97
C LEU A 30 -1.75 -6.42 -3.46
N VAL A 31 -0.48 -6.18 -3.73
CA VAL A 31 0.18 -4.90 -3.48
C VAL A 31 0.04 -4.03 -4.73
N ILE A 32 -0.42 -2.80 -4.55
CA ILE A 32 -0.62 -1.84 -5.63
C ILE A 32 0.18 -0.58 -5.32
N ARG A 33 1.02 -0.15 -6.27
CA ARG A 33 1.76 1.10 -6.16
C ARG A 33 1.70 1.94 -7.43
N GLY A 34 1.91 3.24 -7.26
CA GLY A 34 2.26 4.14 -8.35
C GLY A 34 3.72 3.94 -8.78
N GLY A 35 4.00 4.15 -10.06
CA GLY A 35 5.35 4.07 -10.63
C GLY A 35 6.06 5.42 -10.82
N LEU A 36 5.38 6.54 -10.50
CA LEU A 36 6.02 7.86 -10.51
C LEU A 36 6.68 8.18 -9.16
N ASP A 37 7.71 9.03 -9.20
CA ASP A 37 8.34 9.59 -8.01
C ASP A 37 7.31 10.31 -7.11
N GLY A 38 7.45 10.15 -5.79
CA GLY A 38 6.46 10.63 -4.83
C GLY A 38 5.25 9.69 -4.64
N ALA A 39 5.29 8.47 -5.17
CA ALA A 39 4.36 7.42 -4.75
C ALA A 39 4.51 7.15 -3.24
N ALA A 40 3.38 6.96 -2.55
CA ALA A 40 3.36 6.72 -1.11
C ALA A 40 4.03 5.38 -0.71
N LEU A 41 4.12 4.43 -1.63
CA LEU A 41 4.79 3.14 -1.44
C LEU A 41 5.97 3.05 -2.41
N THR A 42 7.17 3.01 -1.86
CA THR A 42 8.43 2.88 -2.62
C THR A 42 8.62 1.46 -3.14
N GLU A 43 9.65 1.28 -3.98
CA GLU A 43 10.00 -0.05 -4.48
C GLU A 43 10.50 -0.95 -3.36
N GLU A 44 11.37 -0.40 -2.52
CA GLU A 44 11.93 -1.06 -1.37
C GLU A 44 10.82 -1.45 -0.39
N GLY A 45 9.85 -0.55 -0.17
CA GLY A 45 8.68 -0.84 0.66
C GLY A 45 7.85 -2.00 0.13
N VAL A 46 7.69 -2.14 -1.20
CA VAL A 46 7.02 -3.33 -1.78
C VAL A 46 7.78 -4.62 -1.47
N MET A 47 9.11 -4.60 -1.51
CA MET A 47 9.91 -5.79 -1.19
C MET A 47 9.65 -6.27 0.24
N GLU A 48 9.43 -5.35 1.18
CA GLU A 48 9.09 -5.71 2.56
C GLU A 48 7.76 -6.48 2.66
N TYR A 49 6.76 -6.14 1.84
CA TYR A 49 5.51 -6.90 1.78
C TYR A 49 5.70 -8.27 1.13
N MET A 50 6.55 -8.36 0.10
CA MET A 50 6.84 -9.62 -0.58
C MET A 50 7.63 -10.60 0.28
N ASP A 51 8.52 -10.10 1.14
CA ASP A 51 9.27 -10.92 2.10
C ASP A 51 8.35 -11.54 3.16
N VAL A 52 7.38 -10.75 3.63
CA VAL A 52 6.45 -11.14 4.70
C VAL A 52 5.30 -12.00 4.18
N VAL A 53 4.86 -11.79 2.94
CA VAL A 53 3.73 -12.48 2.32
C VAL A 53 4.19 -13.15 1.02
N PRO A 54 4.65 -14.42 1.06
CA PRO A 54 5.29 -15.09 -0.08
C PRO A 54 4.43 -15.18 -1.35
N ASN A 55 3.10 -15.13 -1.20
CA ASN A 55 2.15 -15.20 -2.32
C ASN A 55 1.64 -13.82 -2.76
N ALA A 56 2.25 -12.74 -2.29
CA ALA A 56 1.91 -11.39 -2.70
C ALA A 56 2.16 -11.19 -4.19
N ARG A 57 1.17 -10.60 -4.87
CA ARG A 57 1.32 -10.13 -6.26
C ARG A 57 1.45 -8.62 -6.25
N VAL A 58 2.29 -8.10 -7.13
CA VAL A 58 2.51 -6.66 -7.25
C VAL A 58 1.94 -6.14 -8.56
N ARG A 59 1.30 -4.97 -8.51
CA ARG A 59 0.85 -4.22 -9.67
C ARG A 59 1.29 -2.76 -9.56
N VAL A 60 2.10 -2.36 -10.54
CA VAL A 60 2.61 -0.99 -10.66
C VAL A 60 1.78 -0.25 -11.70
N PHE A 61 1.35 0.95 -11.34
CA PHE A 61 0.75 1.90 -12.27
C PHE A 61 1.81 2.92 -12.68
N GLU A 62 2.58 2.60 -13.73
CA GLU A 62 3.76 3.37 -14.18
C GLU A 62 3.56 4.88 -14.35
N LYS A 63 2.33 5.31 -14.66
CA LYS A 63 1.99 6.71 -14.93
C LYS A 63 1.17 7.37 -13.80
N ALA A 64 1.19 6.77 -12.61
CA ALA A 64 0.45 7.25 -11.45
C ALA A 64 1.38 7.54 -10.26
N ASP A 65 1.15 8.69 -9.64
CA ASP A 65 1.57 9.00 -8.26
C ASP A 65 0.41 8.63 -7.30
N HIS A 66 0.53 8.97 -6.00
CA HIS A 66 -0.51 8.69 -5.00
C HIS A 66 -1.88 9.28 -5.35
N ASN A 67 -1.92 10.53 -5.84
CA ASN A 67 -3.17 11.24 -6.13
C ASN A 67 -3.80 10.77 -7.44
N ARG A 68 -2.98 10.45 -8.44
CA ARG A 68 -3.43 9.96 -9.74
C ARG A 68 -3.86 8.51 -9.70
N LEU A 69 -3.31 7.69 -8.79
CA LEU A 69 -3.70 6.29 -8.64
C LEU A 69 -5.22 6.16 -8.37
N ILE A 70 -5.78 7.06 -7.57
CA ILE A 70 -7.21 7.12 -7.21
C ILE A 70 -8.07 7.47 -8.44
N LEU A 71 -7.57 8.30 -9.36
CA LEU A 71 -8.32 8.81 -10.50
C LEU A 71 -8.45 7.82 -11.68
N ILE A 72 -7.72 6.71 -11.66
CA ILE A 72 -7.73 5.72 -12.75
C ILE A 72 -8.80 4.63 -12.51
N GLN A 73 -10.02 5.03 -12.16
CA GLN A 73 -11.15 4.15 -11.77
C GLN A 73 -11.40 3.00 -12.75
N SER A 74 -11.30 3.24 -14.07
CA SER A 74 -11.56 2.21 -15.09
C SER A 74 -10.52 1.09 -15.10
N ARG A 75 -9.28 1.33 -14.64
CA ARG A 75 -8.26 0.30 -14.55
C ARG A 75 -8.39 -0.56 -13.29
N TRP A 76 -8.94 -0.02 -12.21
CA TRP A 76 -9.21 -0.76 -10.98
C TRP A 76 -10.17 -1.93 -11.21
N SER A 77 -11.27 -1.69 -11.92
CA SER A 77 -12.25 -2.76 -12.24
C SER A 77 -11.64 -3.90 -13.04
N LYS A 78 -10.78 -3.60 -14.03
CA LYS A 78 -10.05 -4.60 -14.83
C LYS A 78 -9.04 -5.36 -13.97
N LEU A 79 -8.31 -4.65 -13.12
CA LEU A 79 -7.35 -5.24 -12.22
C LEU A 79 -8.01 -6.23 -11.25
N PHE A 80 -9.08 -5.80 -10.58
CA PHE A 80 -9.80 -6.64 -9.63
C PHE A 80 -10.41 -7.87 -10.30
N ARG A 81 -11.01 -7.73 -11.49
CA ARG A 81 -11.48 -8.89 -12.27
C ARG A 81 -10.35 -9.85 -12.62
N SER A 82 -9.18 -9.34 -13.03
CA SER A 82 -8.03 -10.19 -13.33
C SER A 82 -7.44 -10.89 -12.09
N PHE A 83 -7.57 -10.28 -10.92
CA PHE A 83 -6.99 -10.80 -9.68
C PHE A 83 -7.94 -11.76 -8.96
N PHE A 84 -9.21 -11.38 -8.80
CA PHE A 84 -10.24 -12.11 -8.06
C PHE A 84 -11.15 -12.99 -8.93
N GLY A 85 -11.24 -12.71 -10.24
CA GLY A 85 -12.15 -13.43 -11.15
C GLY A 85 -11.60 -14.76 -11.69
N ARG A 86 -10.68 -15.40 -10.95
CA ARG A 86 -10.26 -16.79 -11.23
C ARG A 86 -10.96 -17.73 -10.29
#